data_AF-S3N3N7-F1
#
_entry.id   AF-S3N3N7-F1
#
_cell.length_a   1.000
_cell.length_b   1.000
_cell.length_c   1.000
_cell.angle_alpha   90.00
_cell.angle_beta   90.00
_cell.angle_gamma   90.00
#
_symmetry.space_group_name_H-M   'P 1'
#
loop_
_entity.id
_entity.type
_entity.pdbx_description
1 polymer ?
#
loop_
_entity_poly.entity_id
_entity_poly.type
_entity_poly.pdbx_seq_one_letter_code
_entity_poly.pdbx_strand_id
1 'polypeptide(L)'
;MKNIFISIAIIASLLILSGCSQKHIDAVSDITYILTGVPGPKHKNQGSVGSNTQTKVMLEKEREANEFKNRRLAWVGKSIDDLIMQRGSPWGVHKRTDGGSQYTFKKTQNSSNDPYLNNPRLCVDNFITDKKGIIKDWSSSNCLY
;
A
#
# COMPACT_ATOMS: atom_id res chain seq x y z
N MET A 1 50.49 20.86 -1.80
CA MET A 1 51.24 19.68 -1.31
C MET A 1 50.21 18.71 -0.73
N LYS A 2 49.86 17.68 -1.51
CA LYS A 2 50.19 16.27 -1.22
C LYS A 2 49.71 15.84 0.17
N ASN A 3 48.64 15.06 0.21
CA ASN A 3 48.69 13.72 0.78
C ASN A 3 47.67 12.81 0.10
N ILE A 4 48.12 11.59 -0.09
CA ILE A 4 47.73 10.59 -1.06
C ILE A 4 47.65 9.27 -0.26
N PHE A 5 46.72 8.39 -0.64
CA PHE A 5 46.44 7.04 -0.13
C PHE A 5 45.79 7.00 1.28
N ILE A 6 44.77 6.19 1.54
CA ILE A 6 44.76 4.73 1.44
C ILE A 6 43.33 4.21 1.17
N SER A 7 43.20 3.36 0.15
CA SER A 7 42.06 2.46 -0.06
C SER A 7 41.96 1.45 1.09
N ILE A 8 40.78 1.29 1.68
CA ILE A 8 40.43 0.08 2.42
C ILE A 8 39.11 -0.43 1.83
N ALA A 9 39.25 -1.44 0.96
CA ALA A 9 38.18 -2.31 0.57
C ALA A 9 37.79 -3.15 1.81
N ILE A 10 36.57 -2.94 2.32
CA ILE A 10 35.95 -3.89 3.25
C ILE A 10 35.04 -4.77 2.41
N ILE A 11 35.62 -5.87 1.95
CA ILE A 11 34.92 -7.06 1.47
C ILE A 11 34.26 -7.69 2.69
N ALA A 12 32.96 -7.44 2.89
CA ALA A 12 32.16 -8.21 3.83
C ALA A 12 31.67 -9.48 3.12
N SER A 13 32.43 -10.55 3.34
CA SER A 13 32.08 -11.92 2.98
C SER A 13 30.73 -12.31 3.61
N LEU A 14 29.70 -12.44 2.77
CA LEU A 14 28.48 -13.20 3.09
C LEU A 14 28.60 -14.57 2.43
N LEU A 15 29.22 -15.49 3.17
CA LEU A 15 29.05 -16.92 2.96
C LEU A 15 27.82 -17.40 3.76
N ILE A 16 27.23 -18.46 3.23
CA ILE A 16 26.16 -19.31 3.78
C ILE A 16 24.74 -18.86 3.41
N LEU A 17 24.31 -19.28 2.22
CA LEU A 17 23.20 -20.24 2.19
C LEU A 17 23.61 -21.41 1.31
N SER A 18 23.71 -22.55 1.97
CA SER A 18 23.75 -23.90 1.43
C SER A 18 22.81 -24.02 0.24
N GLY A 19 23.39 -24.16 -0.95
CA GLY A 19 22.74 -24.81 -2.07
C GLY A 19 22.52 -26.27 -1.71
N CYS A 20 21.44 -26.55 -0.98
CA CYS A 20 20.85 -27.88 -1.00
C CYS A 20 20.09 -27.98 -2.33
N SER A 21 20.73 -28.66 -3.27
CA SER A 21 20.19 -29.10 -4.55
C SER A 21 18.67 -29.26 -4.54
N GLN A 22 18.01 -28.48 -5.38
CA GLN A 22 16.62 -28.69 -5.81
C GLN A 22 16.52 -29.93 -6.73
N LYS A 23 17.01 -31.08 -6.25
CA LYS A 23 16.99 -32.39 -6.94
C LYS A 23 16.53 -33.54 -6.05
N HIS A 24 15.82 -33.26 -4.95
CA HIS A 24 15.34 -34.30 -4.03
C HIS A 24 13.86 -34.21 -3.66
N ILE A 25 13.04 -33.38 -4.33
CA ILE A 25 11.59 -33.38 -4.09
C ILE A 25 10.83 -34.11 -5.22
N ASP A 26 11.37 -34.17 -6.44
CA ASP A 26 10.73 -34.97 -7.51
C ASP A 26 11.02 -36.49 -7.39
N ALA A 27 12.13 -36.86 -6.74
CA ALA A 27 12.53 -38.27 -6.61
C ALA A 27 11.68 -39.07 -5.61
N VAL A 28 10.95 -38.43 -4.70
CA VAL A 28 10.07 -39.15 -3.75
C VAL A 28 8.79 -39.63 -4.44
N SER A 29 8.33 -38.97 -5.50
CA SER A 29 7.15 -39.43 -6.23
C SER A 29 7.45 -40.62 -7.16
N ASP A 30 8.66 -40.69 -7.73
CA ASP A 30 9.06 -41.76 -8.64
C ASP A 30 9.49 -43.05 -7.92
N ILE A 31 10.10 -42.96 -6.73
CA ILE A 31 10.47 -44.16 -5.96
C ILE A 31 9.24 -44.93 -5.48
N THR A 32 8.14 -44.24 -5.15
CA THR A 32 6.87 -44.89 -4.77
C THR A 32 6.25 -45.67 -5.92
N TYR A 33 6.43 -45.22 -7.18
CA TYR A 33 5.91 -45.90 -8.36
C TYR A 33 6.62 -47.22 -8.65
N ILE A 34 7.93 -47.27 -8.43
CA ILE A 34 8.75 -48.48 -8.63
C ILE A 34 8.52 -49.53 -7.52
N LEU A 35 8.21 -49.09 -6.29
CA LEU A 35 8.06 -50.01 -5.14
C LEU A 35 6.66 -50.60 -4.96
N THR A 36 5.60 -49.95 -5.44
CA THR A 36 4.22 -50.34 -5.08
C THR A 36 3.36 -50.84 -6.24
N GLY A 37 3.76 -50.61 -7.50
CA GLY A 37 3.04 -51.13 -8.67
C GLY A 37 1.60 -50.61 -8.84
N VAL A 38 1.15 -49.69 -7.98
CA VAL A 38 -0.21 -49.12 -8.02
C VAL A 38 -0.11 -47.67 -8.48
N PRO A 39 -0.82 -47.26 -9.56
CA PRO A 39 -0.86 -45.86 -9.97
C PRO A 39 -1.52 -45.02 -8.87
N GLY A 40 -0.74 -44.15 -8.23
CA GLY A 40 -1.28 -43.14 -7.32
C GLY A 40 -2.21 -42.16 -8.07
N PRO A 41 -3.20 -41.54 -7.38
CA PRO A 41 -4.11 -40.60 -8.00
C PRO A 41 -3.34 -39.44 -8.62
N LYS A 42 -3.54 -39.20 -9.92
CA LYS A 42 -2.93 -38.07 -10.63
C LYS A 42 -3.45 -36.77 -10.02
N HIS A 43 -2.66 -36.14 -9.16
CA HIS A 43 -2.86 -34.74 -8.84
C HIS A 43 -2.63 -33.94 -10.13
N LYS A 44 -3.69 -33.29 -10.62
CA LYS A 44 -3.58 -32.29 -11.69
C LYS A 44 -2.68 -31.17 -11.17
N ASN A 45 -1.40 -31.22 -11.52
CA ASN A 45 -0.56 -30.03 -11.52
C ASN A 45 -1.13 -29.09 -12.59
N GLN A 46 -2.09 -28.24 -12.20
CA GLN A 46 -2.27 -26.98 -12.87
C GLN A 46 -0.97 -26.21 -12.65
N GLY A 47 -0.09 -26.25 -13.65
CA GLY A 47 0.94 -25.24 -13.79
C GLY A 47 0.25 -23.89 -13.80
N SER A 48 0.24 -23.22 -12.65
CA SER A 48 -0.16 -21.83 -12.58
C SER A 48 0.98 -21.01 -13.16
N VAL A 49 1.05 -21.01 -14.50
CA VAL A 49 1.52 -19.86 -15.26
C VAL A 49 0.92 -18.63 -14.58
N GLY A 50 1.77 -17.68 -14.20
CA GLY A 50 1.39 -16.47 -13.49
C GLY A 50 0.15 -15.84 -14.11
N SER A 51 -1.00 -16.07 -13.48
CA SER A 51 -2.26 -15.50 -13.90
C SER A 51 -2.59 -14.45 -12.87
N ASN A 52 -2.44 -13.21 -13.29
CA ASN A 52 -2.81 -11.99 -12.62
C ASN A 52 -4.34 -11.90 -12.50
N THR A 53 -4.99 -12.90 -11.90
CA THR A 53 -6.44 -12.91 -11.68
C THR A 53 -6.68 -12.28 -10.32
N GLN A 54 -6.63 -10.94 -10.26
CA GLN A 54 -7.23 -10.23 -9.13
C GLN A 54 -8.68 -10.72 -8.99
N THR A 55 -9.04 -11.21 -7.81
CA THR A 55 -10.42 -11.62 -7.56
C THR A 55 -11.33 -10.40 -7.70
N LYS A 56 -12.59 -10.60 -8.10
CA LYS A 56 -13.58 -9.52 -8.24
C LYS A 56 -13.62 -8.58 -7.01
N VAL A 57 -13.44 -9.15 -5.82
CA VAL A 57 -13.39 -8.41 -4.55
C VAL A 57 -12.16 -7.51 -4.45
N MET A 58 -10.99 -7.98 -4.88
CA MET A 58 -9.76 -7.17 -4.87
C MET A 58 -9.83 -6.03 -5.88
N LEU A 59 -10.37 -6.29 -7.07
CA LEU A 59 -10.55 -5.27 -8.10
C LEU A 59 -11.51 -4.15 -7.63
N GLU A 60 -12.60 -4.53 -6.97
CA GLU A 60 -13.56 -3.55 -6.46
C GLU A 60 -12.96 -2.68 -5.35
N LYS A 61 -12.22 -3.30 -4.43
CA LYS A 61 -11.50 -2.59 -3.38
C LYS A 61 -10.46 -1.61 -3.94
N GLU A 62 -9.77 -1.99 -5.01
CA GLU A 62 -8.83 -1.13 -5.72
C GLU A 62 -9.54 0.05 -6.41
N ARG A 63 -10.70 -0.19 -7.03
CA ARG A 63 -11.55 0.85 -7.62
C ARG A 63 -11.98 1.88 -6.56
N GLU A 64 -12.49 1.42 -5.43
CA GLU A 64 -12.91 2.28 -4.31
C GLU A 64 -11.75 3.12 -3.75
N ALA A 65 -10.58 2.50 -3.57
CA ALA A 65 -9.37 3.19 -3.13
C ALA A 65 -8.94 4.28 -4.14
N ASN A 66 -9.01 3.97 -5.44
CA ASN A 66 -8.69 4.91 -6.51
C ASN A 66 -9.68 6.07 -6.57
N GLU A 67 -10.99 5.82 -6.45
CA GLU A 67 -12.00 6.87 -6.39
C GLU A 67 -11.82 7.76 -5.16
N PHE A 68 -11.54 7.16 -4.00
CA PHE A 68 -11.22 7.89 -2.78
C PHE A 68 -10.05 8.85 -2.97
N LYS A 69 -8.98 8.37 -3.62
CA LYS A 69 -7.77 9.14 -3.93
C LYS A 69 -8.08 10.25 -4.95
N ASN A 70 -8.79 9.92 -6.03
CA ASN A 70 -9.10 10.84 -7.13
C ASN A 70 -9.97 12.02 -6.66
N ARG A 71 -10.96 11.77 -5.79
CA ARG A 71 -11.79 12.84 -5.20
C ARG A 71 -10.97 13.87 -4.42
N ARG A 72 -9.84 13.49 -3.84
CA ARG A 72 -8.96 14.38 -3.05
C ARG A 72 -7.89 15.02 -3.92
N LEU A 73 -7.32 14.27 -4.85
CA LEU A 73 -6.43 14.80 -5.87
C LEU A 73 -7.10 15.89 -6.72
N ALA A 74 -8.40 15.81 -6.96
CA ALA A 74 -9.17 16.84 -7.67
C ALA A 74 -9.13 18.23 -7.00
N TRP A 75 -8.75 18.31 -5.72
CA TRP A 75 -8.58 19.57 -5.00
C TRP A 75 -7.18 20.17 -5.12
N VAL A 76 -6.18 19.38 -5.51
CA VAL A 76 -4.83 19.90 -5.73
C VAL A 76 -4.86 20.93 -6.86
N GLY A 77 -4.32 22.12 -6.60
CA GLY A 77 -4.36 23.27 -7.49
C GLY A 77 -5.60 24.18 -7.34
N LYS A 78 -6.59 23.80 -6.54
CA LYS A 78 -7.77 24.63 -6.24
C LYS A 78 -7.58 25.49 -4.99
N SER A 79 -8.45 26.49 -4.81
CA SER A 79 -8.49 27.31 -3.60
C SER A 79 -9.01 26.50 -2.42
N ILE A 80 -8.44 26.74 -1.24
CA ILE A 80 -8.98 26.21 0.01
C ILE A 80 -10.36 26.78 0.34
N ASP A 81 -10.65 28.02 -0.09
CA ASP A 81 -11.94 28.65 0.17
C ASP A 81 -13.08 27.91 -0.54
N ASP A 82 -12.84 27.40 -1.76
CA ASP A 82 -13.80 26.56 -2.48
C ASP A 82 -14.06 25.24 -1.75
N LEU A 83 -13.00 24.63 -1.20
CA LEU A 83 -13.12 23.40 -0.42
C LEU A 83 -13.91 23.65 0.87
N ILE A 84 -13.64 24.76 1.57
CA ILE A 84 -14.36 25.16 2.79
C ILE A 84 -15.82 25.48 2.48
N MET A 85 -16.10 26.16 1.36
CA MET A 85 -17.47 26.42 0.92
C MET A 85 -18.23 25.11 0.65
N GLN A 86 -17.57 24.10 0.07
CA GLN A 86 -18.21 22.82 -0.20
C GLN A 86 -18.36 21.92 1.04
N ARG A 87 -17.34 21.86 1.90
CA ARG A 87 -17.26 20.91 3.03
C ARG A 87 -17.63 21.50 4.38
N GLY A 88 -17.77 22.82 4.45
CA GLY A 88 -17.92 23.56 5.70
C GLY A 88 -16.56 23.91 6.33
N SER A 89 -16.64 24.52 7.52
CA SER A 89 -15.46 24.94 8.27
C SER A 89 -14.54 23.75 8.60
N PRO A 90 -13.21 23.92 8.48
CA PRO A 90 -12.26 22.91 8.96
C PRO A 90 -12.40 22.74 10.48
N TRP A 91 -12.04 21.56 10.97
CA TRP A 91 -11.93 21.30 12.40
C TRP A 91 -10.75 22.07 13.03
N GLY A 92 -9.67 22.26 12.28
CA GLY A 92 -8.51 23.01 12.72
C GLY A 92 -7.67 23.53 11.57
N VAL A 93 -6.94 24.62 11.82
CA VAL A 93 -6.02 25.24 10.87
C VAL A 93 -4.68 25.48 11.57
N HIS A 94 -3.60 24.97 10.98
CA HIS A 94 -2.24 25.21 11.44
C HIS A 94 -1.50 26.08 10.42
N LYS A 95 -1.01 27.25 10.85
CA LYS A 95 -0.18 28.13 10.03
C LYS A 95 1.25 27.59 9.99
N ARG A 96 1.80 27.45 8.79
CA ARG A 96 3.15 26.96 8.54
C ARG A 96 4.14 28.13 8.48
N THR A 97 5.41 27.85 8.74
CA THR A 97 6.50 28.84 8.72
C THR A 97 6.82 29.38 7.34
N ASP A 98 6.46 28.67 6.27
CA ASP A 98 6.60 29.10 4.87
C ASP A 98 5.46 30.02 4.39
N GLY A 99 4.58 30.43 5.30
CA GLY A 99 3.39 31.24 5.01
C GLY A 99 2.19 30.42 4.49
N GLY A 100 2.36 29.13 4.25
CA GLY A 100 1.27 28.21 3.92
C GLY A 100 0.42 27.83 5.13
N SER A 101 -0.52 26.92 4.93
CA SER A 101 -1.39 26.43 6.01
C SER A 101 -1.74 24.96 5.82
N GLN A 102 -1.95 24.24 6.92
CA GLN A 102 -2.60 22.93 6.92
C GLN A 102 -4.02 23.07 7.44
N TYR A 103 -4.98 22.56 6.69
CA TYR A 103 -6.40 22.52 7.04
C TYR A 103 -6.81 21.08 7.35
N THR A 104 -7.37 20.85 8.53
CA THR A 104 -7.80 19.52 8.98
C THR A 104 -9.32 19.44 8.96
N PHE A 105 -9.86 18.46 8.25
CA PHE A 105 -11.28 18.11 8.22
C PHE A 105 -11.48 16.76 8.88
N LYS A 106 -12.51 16.65 9.72
CA LYS A 106 -12.84 15.41 10.42
C LYS A 106 -14.27 15.00 10.08
N LYS A 107 -14.45 13.72 9.75
CA LYS A 107 -15.76 13.13 9.49
C LYS A 107 -15.86 11.77 10.16
N THR A 108 -16.88 11.59 10.98
CA THR A 108 -17.22 10.28 11.52
C THR A 108 -17.79 9.41 10.40
N GLN A 109 -17.24 8.21 10.23
CA GLN A 109 -17.69 7.20 9.29
C GLN A 109 -18.07 5.94 10.06
N ASN A 110 -19.25 5.40 9.75
CA ASN A 110 -19.72 4.14 10.31
C ASN A 110 -19.45 3.04 9.28
N SER A 111 -18.86 1.92 9.72
CA SER A 111 -18.82 0.71 8.90
C SER A 111 -20.19 0.05 9.02
N SER A 112 -21.05 0.21 8.02
CA SER A 112 -22.38 -0.43 8.05
C SER A 112 -22.31 -1.96 7.88
N ASN A 113 -21.15 -2.50 7.45
CA ASN A 113 -21.06 -3.85 6.88
C ASN A 113 -20.13 -4.79 7.64
N ASP A 114 -19.51 -4.38 8.76
CA ASP A 114 -18.65 -5.27 9.55
C ASP A 114 -19.16 -5.32 11.00
N PRO A 115 -19.77 -6.45 11.43
CA PRO A 115 -20.34 -6.61 12.77
C PRO A 115 -19.31 -6.58 13.91
N TYR A 116 -18.01 -6.65 13.59
CA TYR A 116 -16.91 -6.53 14.54
C TYR A 116 -16.24 -5.14 14.51
N LEU A 117 -16.57 -4.29 13.52
CA LEU A 117 -16.15 -2.89 13.41
C LEU A 117 -17.31 -1.91 13.67
N ASN A 118 -18.17 -2.22 14.64
CA ASN A 118 -19.25 -1.33 15.10
C ASN A 118 -18.77 -0.01 15.72
N ASN A 119 -17.45 0.24 15.77
CA ASN A 119 -16.91 1.48 16.28
C ASN A 119 -16.82 2.55 15.17
N PRO A 120 -17.45 3.72 15.35
CA PRO A 120 -17.31 4.82 14.42
C PRO A 120 -15.83 5.17 14.24
N ARG A 121 -15.38 5.26 12.99
CA ARG A 121 -14.03 5.70 12.67
C ARG A 121 -14.03 7.19 12.38
N LEU A 122 -13.06 7.90 12.96
CA LEU A 122 -12.87 9.31 12.67
C LEU A 122 -11.93 9.44 11.46
N CYS A 123 -12.51 9.64 10.28
CA CYS A 123 -11.75 9.96 9.08
C CYS A 123 -11.19 11.39 9.21
N VAL A 124 -9.88 11.53 9.03
CA VAL A 124 -9.19 12.82 9.09
C VAL A 124 -8.55 13.08 7.74
N ASP A 125 -9.00 14.12 7.06
CA ASP A 125 -8.37 14.65 5.85
C ASP A 125 -7.55 15.90 6.21
N ASN A 126 -6.31 15.98 5.75
CA ASN A 126 -5.48 17.18 5.83
C ASN A 126 -5.21 17.70 4.42
N PHE A 127 -5.35 19.01 4.23
CA PHE A 127 -4.97 19.69 2.99
C PHE A 127 -3.89 20.73 3.29
N ILE A 128 -2.81 20.70 2.51
CA ILE A 128 -1.69 21.64 2.62
C ILE A 128 -1.86 22.70 1.55
N THR A 129 -1.80 23.97 1.94
CA THR A 129 -1.86 25.11 1.02
C THR A 129 -0.54 25.86 0.99
N ASP A 130 -0.29 26.55 -0.13
CA ASP A 130 0.70 27.62 -0.18
C ASP A 130 0.17 28.91 0.49
N LYS A 131 0.99 29.98 0.45
CA LYS A 131 0.67 31.30 0.99
C LYS A 131 -0.51 32.02 0.31
N LYS A 132 -0.93 31.56 -0.88
CA LYS A 132 -2.09 32.10 -1.60
C LYS A 132 -3.37 31.30 -1.32
N GLY A 133 -3.30 30.28 -0.45
CA GLY A 133 -4.44 29.40 -0.18
C GLY A 133 -4.67 28.35 -1.26
N ILE A 134 -3.72 28.13 -2.17
CA ILE A 134 -3.85 27.08 -3.18
C ILE A 134 -3.39 25.75 -2.61
N ILE A 135 -4.23 24.73 -2.71
CA ILE A 135 -3.95 23.38 -2.22
C ILE A 135 -2.81 22.77 -3.04
N LYS A 136 -1.74 22.36 -2.35
CA LYS A 136 -0.54 21.75 -2.93
C LYS A 136 -0.48 20.25 -2.71
N ASP A 137 -1.03 19.78 -1.61
CA ASP A 137 -0.97 18.38 -1.21
C ASP A 137 -2.11 18.01 -0.26
N TRP A 138 -2.33 16.71 -0.06
CA TRP A 138 -3.32 16.19 0.87
C TRP A 138 -2.87 14.87 1.49
N SER A 139 -3.41 14.57 2.68
CA SER A 139 -3.27 13.26 3.31
C SER A 139 -4.57 12.88 4.00
N SER A 140 -4.79 11.57 4.18
CA SER A 140 -5.96 11.04 4.87
C SER A 140 -5.55 9.94 5.83
N SER A 141 -6.25 9.85 6.96
CA SER A 141 -6.04 8.77 7.93
C SER A 141 -7.38 8.26 8.47
N ASN A 142 -7.43 6.96 8.77
CA ASN A 142 -8.59 6.27 9.35
C ASN A 142 -9.90 6.39 8.54
N CYS A 143 -9.78 6.65 7.23
CA CYS A 143 -10.93 6.78 6.34
C CYS A 143 -11.30 5.44 5.69
N LEU A 144 -12.59 5.15 5.67
CA LEU A 144 -13.21 4.12 4.85
C LEU A 144 -13.33 4.63 3.41
N TYR A 145 -13.03 3.74 2.46
CA TYR A 145 -13.18 3.93 1.02
C TYR A 145 -14.12 2.87 0.46
#